data_AF-A0A919UTC9-F1
#
_entry.id   AF-A0A919UTC9-F1
#
_cell.length_a   1.000
_cell.length_b   1.000
_cell.length_c   1.000
_cell.angle_alpha   90.00
_cell.angle_beta   90.00
_cell.angle_gamma   90.00
#
_symmetry.space_group_name_H-M   'P 1'
#
loop_
_entity.id
_entity.type
_entity.pdbx_description
1 polymer ?
#
loop_
_entity_poly.entity_id
_entity_poly.type
_entity_poly.pdbx_seq_one_letter_code
_entity_poly.pdbx_strand_id
1 'polypeptide(L)'
;MTDRLDQPRDLRLRLRPHYDPETFGRLSERIARFLGTARFLVYMTGFIAVWVTWNVLTPLKFDPYPFIFLTLMLSLQASYAAPLILLAQNRQADRDRVQNEQDRLAADRNQAEIEYLTREIAGLRVAVGEVATRDYLRAELQRLGDQLGSSDRR
;
A
#
# COMPACT_ATOMS: atom_id res chain seq x y z
N MET A 1 -47.51 45.04 5.21
CA MET A 1 -46.39 44.72 6.12
C MET A 1 -46.56 43.30 6.59
N THR A 2 -46.12 42.33 5.80
CA THR A 2 -46.09 40.91 6.19
C THR A 2 -44.64 40.51 6.27
N ASP A 3 -44.15 40.44 7.51
CA ASP A 3 -42.80 40.07 7.86
C ASP A 3 -42.59 38.58 7.54
N ARG A 4 -41.67 38.26 6.63
CA ARG A 4 -41.37 36.89 6.20
C ARG A 4 -40.58 36.19 7.31
N LEU A 5 -41.31 35.57 8.23
CA LEU A 5 -40.80 34.71 9.29
C LEU A 5 -40.59 33.25 8.83
N ASP A 6 -40.11 33.03 7.61
CA ASP A 6 -40.08 31.71 7.00
C ASP A 6 -38.71 31.34 6.42
N GLN A 7 -37.66 31.66 7.17
CA GLN A 7 -36.32 31.16 6.88
C GLN A 7 -35.78 30.47 8.14
N PRO A 8 -35.77 29.12 8.19
CA PRO A 8 -35.07 28.44 9.26
C PRO A 8 -33.59 28.82 9.15
N ARG A 9 -33.08 29.56 10.13
CA ARG A 9 -31.65 29.75 10.31
C ARG A 9 -31.05 28.38 10.62
N ASP A 10 -30.54 27.71 9.60
CA ASP A 10 -29.64 26.57 9.75
C ASP A 10 -28.35 27.06 10.41
N LEU A 11 -28.40 27.15 11.75
CA LEU A 11 -27.25 27.23 12.63
C LEU A 11 -26.54 25.87 12.61
N ARG A 12 -26.00 25.50 11.45
CA ARG A 12 -25.03 24.42 11.33
C ARG A 12 -23.74 24.88 12.01
N LEU A 13 -23.71 24.72 13.33
CA LEU A 13 -22.48 24.63 14.11
C LEU A 13 -21.68 23.44 13.58
N ARG A 14 -20.96 23.66 12.47
CA ARG A 14 -19.93 22.75 11.99
C ARG A 14 -18.74 22.89 12.93
N LEU A 15 -18.85 22.30 14.11
CA LEU A 15 -17.69 21.83 14.85
C LEU A 15 -17.08 20.67 14.04
N ARG A 16 -16.37 21.02 12.96
CA ARG A 16 -15.39 20.11 12.38
C ARG A 16 -14.12 20.34 13.19
N PRO A 17 -13.78 19.47 14.16
CA PRO A 17 -12.43 19.50 14.70
C PRO A 17 -11.47 19.36 13.51
N HIS A 18 -10.63 20.37 13.30
CA HIS A 18 -9.57 20.34 12.30
C HIS A 18 -8.51 19.37 12.82
N TYR A 19 -8.68 18.10 12.49
CA TYR A 19 -7.76 17.05 12.87
C TYR A 19 -6.60 17.08 11.88
N ASP A 20 -5.45 17.63 12.26
CA ASP A 20 -4.28 17.76 11.38
C ASP A 20 -3.74 16.36 10.98
N PRO A 21 -4.01 15.89 9.74
CA PRO A 21 -3.66 14.53 9.34
C PRO A 21 -2.14 14.32 9.28
N GLU A 22 -1.34 15.38 9.21
CA GLU A 22 0.12 15.32 9.12
C GLU A 22 0.78 14.96 10.46
N THR A 23 0.36 15.59 11.56
CA THR A 23 0.93 15.37 12.90
C THR A 23 0.61 13.95 13.39
N PHE A 24 -0.62 13.51 13.16
CA PHE A 24 -1.04 12.14 13.46
C PHE A 24 -0.39 11.12 12.53
N GLY A 25 -0.07 11.48 11.28
CA GLY A 25 0.60 10.58 10.34
C GLY A 25 2.00 10.20 10.80
N ARG A 26 2.78 11.20 11.22
CA ARG A 26 4.14 11.00 11.75
C ARG A 26 4.12 10.23 13.07
N LEU A 27 3.12 10.47 13.92
CA LEU A 27 2.95 9.74 15.18
C LEU A 27 2.63 8.26 14.92
N SER A 28 1.66 7.97 14.06
CA SER A 28 1.29 6.59 13.70
C SER A 28 2.44 5.82 13.08
N GLU A 29 3.23 6.43 12.19
CA GLU A 29 4.39 5.79 11.57
C GLU A 29 5.51 5.48 12.58
N ARG A 30 5.70 6.35 13.57
CA ARG A 30 6.65 6.10 14.67
C ARG A 30 6.17 4.97 15.58
N ILE A 31 4.88 4.95 15.91
CA ILE A 31 4.25 3.90 16.72
C ILE A 31 4.30 2.56 16.00
N ALA A 32 3.99 2.52 14.70
CA ALA A 32 4.04 1.29 13.90
C ALA A 32 5.45 0.68 13.86
N ARG A 33 6.48 1.50 13.65
CA ARG A 33 7.88 1.06 13.71
C ARG A 33 8.29 0.60 15.12
N PHE A 34 7.76 1.25 16.15
CA PHE A 34 8.08 0.94 17.55
C PHE A 34 7.43 -0.39 18.01
N LEU A 35 6.13 -0.58 17.76
CA LEU A 35 5.40 -1.80 18.14
C LEU A 35 5.81 -3.02 17.31
N GLY A 36 6.20 -2.83 16.04
CA GLY A 36 6.62 -3.91 15.15
C GLY A 36 8.02 -4.46 15.43
N THR A 37 8.79 -3.84 16.34
CA THR A 37 10.18 -4.23 16.62
C THR A 37 10.27 -5.13 17.86
N ALA A 38 11.00 -6.25 17.79
CA ALA A 38 11.24 -7.17 18.91
C ALA A 38 11.82 -6.49 20.18
N ARG A 39 12.47 -5.33 20.00
CA ARG A 39 13.01 -4.49 21.08
C ARG A 39 11.95 -4.01 22.08
N PHE A 40 10.72 -3.76 21.63
CA PHE A 40 9.63 -3.32 22.52
C PHE A 40 9.26 -4.42 23.52
N LEU A 41 9.15 -5.67 23.04
CA LEU A 41 8.85 -6.82 23.88
C LEU A 41 9.94 -7.03 24.93
N VAL A 42 11.22 -6.96 24.52
CA VAL A 42 12.36 -7.09 25.45
C VAL A 42 12.33 -6.01 26.54
N TYR A 43 12.06 -4.75 26.17
CA TYR A 43 11.95 -3.66 27.14
C TYR A 43 10.77 -3.87 28.11
N MET A 44 9.61 -4.28 27.60
CA MET A 44 8.43 -4.53 28.43
C MET A 44 8.63 -5.71 29.40
N THR A 45 9.22 -6.81 28.93
CA THR A 45 9.56 -7.95 29.80
C THR A 45 10.58 -7.54 30.87
N GLY A 46 11.60 -6.76 30.49
CA GLY A 46 12.58 -6.22 31.44
C GLY A 46 11.95 -5.32 32.50
N PHE A 47 11.04 -4.43 32.09
CA PHE A 47 10.31 -3.55 33.01
C PHE A 47 9.48 -4.35 34.03
N ILE A 48 8.72 -5.35 33.57
CA ILE A 48 7.93 -6.23 34.45
C ILE A 48 8.86 -7.00 35.41
N ALA A 49 9.95 -7.57 34.91
CA ALA A 49 10.91 -8.31 35.72
C ALA A 49 11.55 -7.42 36.80
N VAL A 50 11.96 -6.19 36.46
CA VAL A 50 12.50 -5.22 37.42
C VAL A 50 11.46 -4.85 38.47
N TRP A 51 10.21 -4.61 38.09
CA TRP A 51 9.13 -4.27 39.01
C TRP A 51 8.87 -5.38 40.04
N VAL A 52 8.76 -6.63 39.55
CA VAL A 52 8.55 -7.81 40.40
C VAL A 52 9.75 -7.99 41.33
N THR A 53 10.97 -7.91 40.80
CA THR A 53 12.22 -8.06 41.58
C THR A 53 12.33 -7.00 42.67
N TRP A 54 12.02 -5.74 42.36
CA TRP A 54 12.00 -4.64 43.32
C TRP A 54 10.98 -4.86 44.45
N ASN A 55 9.75 -5.28 44.11
CA ASN A 55 8.68 -5.51 45.09
C ASN A 55 8.90 -6.75 45.97
N VAL A 56 9.63 -7.75 45.48
CA VAL A 56 9.96 -8.96 46.24
C VAL A 56 11.15 -8.75 47.17
N LEU A 57 12.18 -8.02 46.73
CA LEU A 57 13.42 -7.81 47.50
C LEU A 57 13.30 -6.69 48.54
N THR A 58 12.42 -5.71 48.31
CA THR A 58 12.29 -4.56 49.22
C THR A 58 11.37 -4.91 50.40
N PRO A 59 11.80 -4.70 51.67
CA PRO A 59 10.96 -4.96 52.84
C PRO A 59 9.72 -4.04 52.90
N LEU A 60 9.77 -2.88 52.27
CA LEU A 60 8.61 -2.07 51.92
C LEU A 60 7.95 -2.63 50.66
N LYS A 61 6.97 -3.52 50.85
CA LYS A 61 6.16 -4.10 49.78
C LYS A 61 5.18 -3.05 49.25
N PHE A 62 5.61 -2.25 48.28
CA PHE A 62 4.76 -1.24 47.64
C PHE A 62 3.57 -1.87 46.90
N ASP A 63 3.77 -3.05 46.30
CA ASP A 63 2.75 -3.84 45.59
C ASP A 63 2.88 -5.33 45.96
N PRO A 64 2.26 -5.78 47.08
CA PRO A 64 2.26 -7.18 47.50
C PRO A 64 1.57 -8.09 46.46
N TYR A 65 1.93 -9.37 46.44
CA TYR A 65 1.24 -10.40 45.63
C TYR A 65 -0.27 -10.33 45.91
N PRO A 66 -1.15 -10.10 44.91
CA PRO A 66 -1.02 -10.43 43.48
C PRO A 66 -0.59 -9.29 42.51
N PHE A 67 0.12 -8.26 42.97
CA PHE A 67 0.56 -7.12 42.14
C PHE A 67 -0.60 -6.31 41.50
N ILE A 68 -1.45 -5.74 42.35
CA ILE A 68 -2.65 -5.02 41.90
C ILE A 68 -2.29 -3.76 41.10
N PHE A 69 -1.23 -3.05 41.48
CA PHE A 69 -0.83 -1.82 40.78
C PHE A 69 -0.27 -2.12 39.39
N LEU A 70 0.59 -3.14 39.27
CA LEU A 70 1.09 -3.58 37.98
C LEU A 70 -0.06 -4.03 37.07
N THR A 71 -1.02 -4.77 37.62
CA THR A 71 -2.19 -5.24 36.87
C THR A 71 -3.08 -4.09 36.39
N LEU A 72 -3.35 -3.11 37.26
CA LEU A 72 -4.11 -1.90 36.91
C LEU A 72 -3.40 -1.09 35.82
N MET A 73 -2.08 -0.96 35.90
CA MET A 73 -1.32 -0.22 34.91
C MET A 73 -1.34 -0.93 33.54
N LEU A 74 -1.16 -2.25 33.51
CA LEU A 74 -1.22 -3.04 32.28
C LEU A 74 -2.62 -3.05 31.64
N SER A 75 -3.69 -3.11 32.47
CA SER A 75 -5.06 -3.06 31.95
C SER A 75 -5.39 -1.69 31.35
N LEU A 76 -4.96 -0.60 32.01
CA LEU A 76 -5.07 0.76 31.47
C LEU A 76 -4.26 0.91 30.18
N GLN A 77 -3.03 0.39 30.14
CA GLN A 77 -2.18 0.41 28.95
C GLN A 77 -2.89 -0.28 27.77
N ALA A 78 -3.47 -1.47 27.98
CA ALA A 78 -4.21 -2.18 26.95
C ALA A 78 -5.45 -1.40 26.48
N SER A 79 -6.18 -0.80 27.43
CA SER A 79 -7.38 0.00 27.15
C SER A 79 -7.08 1.22 26.26
N TYR A 80 -5.96 1.91 26.50
CA TYR A 80 -5.54 3.05 25.67
C TYR A 80 -4.85 2.64 24.37
N ALA A 81 -4.20 1.47 24.34
CA ALA A 81 -3.59 0.94 23.13
C ALA A 81 -4.65 0.59 22.07
N ALA A 82 -5.79 0.02 22.45
CA ALA A 82 -6.85 -0.38 21.52
C ALA A 82 -7.34 0.76 20.59
N PRO A 83 -7.77 1.94 21.09
CA PRO A 83 -8.21 3.04 20.21
C PRO A 83 -7.07 3.63 19.39
N LEU A 84 -5.83 3.67 19.91
CA LEU A 84 -4.66 4.09 19.15
C LEU A 84 -4.36 3.14 17.98
N ILE A 85 -4.46 1.84 18.22
CA ILE A 85 -4.30 0.81 17.19
C ILE A 85 -5.42 0.94 16.15
N LEU A 86 -6.67 1.11 16.56
CA LEU A 86 -7.81 1.30 15.65
C LEU A 86 -7.62 2.53 14.75
N LEU A 87 -7.13 3.64 15.30
CA LEU A 87 -6.80 4.84 14.53
C LEU A 87 -5.65 4.61 13.54
N ALA A 88 -4.60 3.88 13.97
CA ALA A 88 -3.51 3.50 13.08
C ALA A 88 -3.98 2.56 11.95
N GLN A 89 -4.89 1.62 12.26
CA GLN A 89 -5.48 0.69 11.32
C GLN A 89 -6.38 1.39 10.28
N ASN A 90 -7.26 2.32 10.69
CA ASN A 90 -8.08 3.08 9.75
C ASN A 90 -7.23 3.79 8.68
N ARG A 91 -6.08 4.35 9.10
CA ARG A 91 -5.15 5.00 8.17
C ARG A 91 -4.35 4.05 7.29
N GLN A 92 -4.08 2.84 7.76
CA GLN A 92 -3.50 1.81 6.91
C GLN A 92 -4.52 1.38 5.85
N ALA A 93 -5.76 1.11 6.27
CA ALA A 93 -6.86 0.75 5.37
C ALA A 93 -7.14 1.83 4.30
N ASP A 94 -7.09 3.11 4.65
CA ASP A 94 -7.25 4.21 3.68
C ASP A 94 -6.12 4.22 2.62
N ARG A 95 -4.86 4.02 3.05
CA ARG A 95 -3.72 3.92 2.13
C ARG A 95 -3.80 2.68 1.26
N ASP A 96 -4.12 1.54 1.85
CA ASP A 96 -4.27 0.27 1.15
C ASP A 96 -5.39 0.36 0.11
N ARG A 97 -6.47 1.09 0.40
CA ARG A 97 -7.54 1.36 -0.56
C ARG A 97 -7.04 2.15 -1.77
N VAL A 98 -6.33 3.25 -1.55
CA VAL A 98 -5.79 4.08 -2.63
C VAL A 98 -4.79 3.28 -3.47
N GLN A 99 -3.91 2.52 -2.83
CA GLN A 99 -2.96 1.65 -3.54
C GLN A 99 -3.69 0.61 -4.40
N ASN A 100 -4.71 -0.06 -3.84
CA ASN A 100 -5.50 -1.02 -4.61
C ASN A 100 -6.23 -0.39 -5.80
N GLU A 101 -6.76 0.83 -5.66
CA GLU A 101 -7.39 1.55 -6.78
C GLU A 101 -6.37 1.89 -7.88
N GLN A 102 -5.16 2.32 -7.51
CA GLN A 102 -4.08 2.58 -8.47
C GLN A 102 -3.61 1.30 -9.17
N ASP A 103 -3.43 0.21 -8.43
CA ASP A 103 -3.02 -1.08 -8.98
C ASP A 103 -4.05 -1.62 -9.98
N ARG A 104 -5.35 -1.42 -9.69
CA ARG A 104 -6.43 -1.77 -10.64
C ARG A 104 -6.35 -0.94 -11.92
N LEU A 105 -6.18 0.38 -11.82
CA LEU A 105 -6.05 1.24 -13.00
C LEU A 105 -4.79 0.89 -13.81
N ALA A 106 -3.69 0.54 -13.14
CA ALA A 106 -2.48 0.07 -13.81
C ALA A 106 -2.71 -1.27 -14.53
N ALA A 107 -3.41 -2.21 -13.89
CA ALA A 107 -3.75 -3.49 -14.50
C ALA A 107 -4.63 -3.32 -15.75
N ASP A 108 -5.64 -2.45 -15.69
CA ASP A 108 -6.51 -2.16 -16.85
C ASP A 108 -5.72 -1.57 -18.02
N ARG A 109 -4.77 -0.65 -17.74
CA ARG A 109 -3.89 -0.08 -18.76
C ARG A 109 -2.95 -1.13 -19.36
N ASN A 110 -2.34 -1.96 -18.52
CA ASN A 110 -1.46 -3.03 -18.97
C ASN A 110 -2.22 -4.03 -19.85
N GLN A 111 -3.47 -4.37 -19.50
CA GLN A 111 -4.31 -5.22 -20.31
C GLN A 111 -4.57 -4.60 -21.70
N ALA A 112 -4.92 -3.31 -21.75
CA ALA A 112 -5.14 -2.60 -23.01
C ALA A 112 -3.86 -2.53 -23.87
N GLU A 113 -2.70 -2.29 -23.25
CA GLU A 113 -1.40 -2.26 -23.94
C GLU A 113 -1.04 -3.64 -24.49
N ILE A 114 -1.25 -4.72 -23.72
CA ILE A 114 -1.05 -6.09 -24.19
C ILE A 114 -1.99 -6.41 -25.35
N GLU A 115 -3.26 -6.03 -25.29
CA GLU A 115 -4.21 -6.25 -26.38
C GLU A 115 -3.78 -5.50 -27.65
N TYR A 116 -3.34 -4.25 -27.51
CA TYR A 116 -2.81 -3.46 -28.61
C TYR A 116 -1.58 -4.12 -29.23
N LEU A 117 -0.57 -4.47 -28.42
CA LEU A 117 0.64 -5.15 -28.88
C LEU A 117 0.31 -6.50 -29.54
N THR A 118 -0.66 -7.24 -29.02
CA THR A 118 -1.10 -8.51 -29.60
C THR A 118 -1.71 -8.32 -30.98
N ARG A 119 -2.55 -7.29 -31.16
CA ARG A 119 -3.12 -6.93 -32.46
C ARG A 119 -2.03 -6.48 -33.44
N GLU A 120 -1.08 -5.69 -32.97
CA GLU A 120 0.04 -5.20 -33.79
C GLU A 120 0.95 -6.36 -34.24
N ILE A 121 1.28 -7.29 -33.33
CA ILE A 121 2.04 -8.51 -33.65
C ILE A 121 1.28 -9.39 -34.64
N ALA A 122 -0.05 -9.53 -34.48
CA ALA A 122 -0.85 -10.28 -35.42
C ALA A 122 -0.84 -9.64 -36.83
N GLY A 123 -0.94 -8.31 -36.90
CA GLY A 123 -0.79 -7.55 -38.15
C GLY A 123 0.59 -7.72 -38.78
N LEU A 124 1.65 -7.56 -37.98
CA LEU A 124 3.03 -7.79 -38.41
C LEU A 124 3.24 -9.21 -38.95
N ARG A 125 2.67 -10.22 -38.28
CA ARG A 125 2.76 -11.62 -38.71
C ARG A 125 2.12 -11.84 -40.08
N VAL A 126 0.97 -11.21 -40.35
CA VAL A 126 0.30 -11.29 -41.66
C VAL A 126 1.15 -10.61 -42.72
N ALA A 127 1.62 -9.38 -42.47
CA ALA A 127 2.47 -8.64 -43.40
C ALA A 127 3.78 -9.37 -43.72
N VAL A 128 4.45 -9.94 -42.71
CA VAL A 128 5.64 -10.78 -42.90
C VAL A 128 5.31 -12.06 -43.65
N GLY A 129 4.15 -12.68 -43.39
CA GLY A 129 3.67 -13.85 -44.12
C GLY A 129 3.47 -13.60 -45.62
N GLU A 130 2.96 -12.42 -45.99
CA GLU A 130 2.79 -12.02 -47.40
C GLU A 130 4.13 -11.73 -48.09
N VAL A 131 5.07 -11.05 -47.44
CA VAL A 131 6.39 -10.74 -48.03
C VAL A 131 7.29 -11.97 -48.10
N ALA A 132 7.16 -12.90 -47.15
CA ALA A 132 7.88 -14.16 -47.14
C ALA A 132 7.15 -15.28 -47.94
N THR A 133 6.29 -14.93 -48.90
CA THR A 133 5.68 -15.95 -49.76
C THR A 133 6.78 -16.69 -50.53
N ARG A 134 6.71 -18.02 -50.57
CA ARG A 134 7.68 -18.91 -51.23
C ARG A 134 8.00 -18.44 -52.65
N ASP A 135 7.02 -17.90 -53.35
CA ASP A 135 7.17 -17.42 -54.73
C ASP A 135 7.98 -16.13 -54.83
N TYR A 136 7.88 -15.21 -53.85
CA TYR A 136 8.72 -14.01 -53.78
C TYR A 136 10.17 -14.38 -53.47
N LEU A 137 10.38 -15.23 -52.45
CA LEU A 137 11.71 -15.77 -52.12
C LEU A 137 12.32 -16.52 -53.30
N ARG A 138 11.53 -17.32 -54.03
CA ARG A 138 11.99 -18.02 -55.24
C ARG A 138 12.33 -17.03 -56.36
N ALA A 139 11.51 -16.03 -56.59
CA ALA A 139 11.76 -15.00 -57.60
C ALA A 139 13.05 -14.23 -57.30
N GLU A 140 13.29 -13.84 -56.05
CA GLU A 140 14.49 -13.09 -55.68
C GLU A 140 15.75 -13.97 -55.70
N LEU A 141 15.67 -15.24 -55.31
CA LEU A 141 16.76 -16.20 -55.48
C LEU A 141 17.10 -16.45 -56.96
N GLN A 142 16.09 -16.56 -57.83
CA GLN A 142 16.31 -16.68 -59.28
C GLN A 142 16.94 -15.42 -59.85
N ARG A 143 16.47 -14.24 -59.44
CA ARG A 143 16.99 -12.94 -59.88
C ARG A 143 18.45 -12.75 -59.49
N LEU A 144 18.82 -13.11 -58.26
CA LEU A 144 20.21 -13.10 -57.80
C LEU A 144 21.06 -14.15 -58.53
N GLY A 145 20.51 -15.34 -58.79
CA GLY A 145 21.16 -16.37 -59.60
C GLY A 145 21.48 -15.91 -61.03
N ASP A 146 20.54 -15.25 -61.70
CA ASP A 146 20.73 -14.70 -63.04
C ASP A 146 21.76 -13.54 -63.05
N GLN A 147 21.80 -12.71 -62.01
CA GLN A 147 22.80 -11.64 -61.88
C GLN A 147 24.23 -12.19 -61.69
N LEU A 148 24.39 -13.26 -60.91
CA LEU A 148 25.68 -13.92 -60.73
C LEU A 148 26.11 -14.64 -62.01
N GLY A 149 25.20 -15.37 -62.67
CA GLY A 149 25.47 -16.06 -63.94
C GLY A 149 25.76 -15.13 -65.12
N SER A 150 25.24 -13.89 -65.09
CA SER A 150 25.58 -12.86 -66.08
C SER A 150 26.90 -12.13 -65.77
N SER A 151 27.29 -12.05 -64.50
CA SER A 151 28.60 -11.50 -64.10
C SER A 151 29.76 -12.47 -64.38
N ASP A 152 29.53 -13.77 -64.31
CA ASP A 152 30.53 -14.82 -64.65
C ASP A 152 30.77 -14.97 -66.17
N ARG A 153 29.94 -14.31 -66.99
CA ARG A 153 29.99 -14.35 -68.46
C ARG A 153 30.67 -13.14 -69.12
N ARG A 154 31.26 -12.25 -68.31
CA ARG A 154 32.09 -11.11 -68.73
C ARG A 154 33.53 -11.30 -68.29
#